data_AF-Q7MJJ8-F1
#
_entry.id   AF-Q7MJJ8-F1
#
_cell.length_a   1.000
_cell.length_b   1.000
_cell.length_c   1.000
_cell.angle_alpha   90.00
_cell.angle_beta   90.00
_cell.angle_gamma   90.00
#
_symmetry.space_group_name_H-M   'P 1'
#
loop_
_entity.id
_entity.type
_entity.pdbx_description
1 polymer ?
#
loop_
_entity_poly.entity_id
_entity_poly.type
_entity_poly.pdbx_seq_one_letter_code
_entity_poly.pdbx_strand_id
1 'polypeptide(L)'
;MFVLEKNRFVKNWPVDVVLPVDGGKVEKHPITIDLKILGTEEGYKILQGDVGLFKETITGWSGISDAQGQSLPFNEDHRDELLNNPFFALAAVKAYQQASNGFAAIDEQP
;
A
#
# COMPACT_ATOMS: atom_id res chain seq x y z
N MET A 1 -13.88 21.34 8.44
CA MET A 1 -13.62 22.23 7.30
C MET A 1 -12.67 21.52 6.36
N PHE A 2 -12.96 21.47 5.07
CA PHE A 2 -12.07 20.88 4.07
C PHE A 2 -10.96 21.89 3.72
N VAL A 3 -9.70 21.45 3.72
CA VAL A 3 -8.54 22.27 3.34
C VAL A 3 -7.99 21.71 2.04
N LEU A 4 -7.84 22.56 1.03
CA LEU A 4 -7.25 22.17 -0.25
C LEU A 4 -5.74 22.00 -0.08
N GLU A 5 -5.29 20.75 -0.08
CA GLU A 5 -3.86 20.39 -0.06
C GLU A 5 -3.44 19.92 -1.47
N LYS A 6 -2.28 20.37 -1.95
CA LYS A 6 -1.75 19.90 -3.24
C LYS A 6 -1.32 18.43 -3.19
N ASN A 7 -0.77 18.01 -2.06
CA ASN A 7 -0.36 16.64 -1.78
C ASN A 7 -0.84 16.29 -0.38
N ARG A 8 -1.41 15.10 -0.21
CA ARG A 8 -1.82 14.60 1.11
C ARG A 8 -0.93 13.44 1.50
N PHE A 9 -0.30 13.53 2.67
CA PHE A 9 0.50 12.45 3.23
C PHE A 9 -0.32 11.71 4.28
N VAL A 10 -0.51 10.41 4.07
CA VAL A 10 -1.24 9.53 4.97
C VAL A 10 -0.23 8.56 5.58
N LYS A 11 -0.09 8.62 6.91
CA LYS A 11 0.86 7.76 7.64
C LYS A 11 0.17 6.57 8.25
N ASN A 12 0.90 5.46 8.34
CA ASN A 12 0.45 4.21 8.95
C ASN A 12 -0.89 3.71 8.40
N TRP A 13 -1.11 3.82 7.09
CA TRP A 13 -2.32 3.34 6.46
C TRP A 13 -2.36 1.81 6.50
N PRO A 14 -3.40 1.18 7.05
CA PRO A 14 -3.49 -0.28 7.16
C PRO A 14 -3.51 -0.98 5.81
N VAL A 15 -2.82 -2.11 5.72
CA VAL A 15 -2.86 -2.99 4.55
C VAL A 15 -2.88 -4.44 5.02
N ASP A 16 -3.81 -5.23 4.49
CA ASP A 16 -3.81 -6.68 4.66
C ASP A 16 -3.17 -7.33 3.43
N VAL A 17 -1.95 -7.86 3.59
CA VAL A 17 -1.33 -8.71 2.56
C VAL A 17 -1.88 -10.12 2.74
N VAL A 18 -2.59 -10.60 1.72
CA VAL A 18 -3.26 -11.91 1.76
C VAL A 18 -2.48 -12.91 0.93
N LEU A 19 -1.93 -13.93 1.59
CA LEU A 19 -1.15 -14.99 0.95
C LEU A 19 -2.00 -16.26 0.81
N PRO A 20 -2.06 -16.87 -0.38
CA PRO A 20 -2.67 -18.19 -0.52
C PRO A 20 -1.79 -19.25 0.15
N VAL A 21 -2.39 -20.18 0.86
CA VAL A 21 -1.71 -21.34 1.46
C VAL A 21 -2.40 -22.65 1.08
N ASP A 22 -1.71 -23.76 1.29
CA ASP A 22 -2.17 -25.09 0.89
C ASP A 22 -3.56 -25.44 1.44
N GLY A 23 -4.34 -26.16 0.63
CA GLY A 23 -5.70 -26.55 0.96
C GLY A 23 -6.75 -25.45 0.72
N GLY A 24 -6.45 -24.47 -0.14
CA GLY A 24 -7.40 -23.43 -0.55
C GLY A 24 -7.68 -22.39 0.53
N LYS A 25 -6.75 -22.21 1.47
CA LYS A 25 -6.85 -21.25 2.57
C LYS A 25 -6.03 -20.00 2.26
N VAL A 26 -6.21 -18.97 3.07
CA VAL A 26 -5.41 -17.75 3.00
C VAL A 26 -4.89 -17.36 4.37
N GLU A 27 -3.71 -16.75 4.40
CA GLU A 27 -3.12 -16.10 5.58
C GLU A 27 -3.13 -14.59 5.37
N LYS A 28 -3.50 -13.86 6.42
CA LYS A 28 -3.52 -12.39 6.42
C LYS A 28 -2.34 -11.87 7.22
N HIS A 29 -1.57 -10.98 6.61
CA HIS A 29 -0.44 -10.31 7.23
C HIS A 29 -0.75 -8.81 7.27
N PRO A 30 -1.22 -8.30 8.42
CA PRO A 30 -1.49 -6.87 8.58
C PRO A 30 -0.17 -6.10 8.67
N ILE A 31 -0.04 -5.09 7.83
CA ILE A 31 1.09 -4.17 7.78
C ILE A 31 0.58 -2.74 7.70
N THR A 32 1.48 -1.76 7.77
CA THR A 32 1.13 -0.36 7.47
C THR A 32 2.05 0.21 6.40
N ILE A 33 1.51 1.09 5.56
CA ILE A 33 2.27 1.85 4.56
C ILE A 33 2.02 3.35 4.75
N ASP A 34 3.04 4.15 4.42
CA ASP A 34 2.91 5.60 4.31
C ASP A 34 2.70 5.95 2.85
N LEU A 35 1.64 6.72 2.58
CA LEU A 35 1.21 7.09 1.23
C LEU A 35 1.29 8.60 1.01
N LYS A 36 1.82 8.98 -0.15
CA LYS A 36 1.69 10.30 -0.74
C LYS A 36 0.58 10.24 -1.80
N ILE A 37 -0.58 10.79 -1.47
CA ILE A 37 -1.70 10.93 -2.40
C ILE A 37 -1.41 12.10 -3.34
N LEU A 38 -1.33 11.78 -4.62
CA LEU A 38 -1.02 12.71 -5.70
C LEU A 38 -2.27 13.44 -6.21
N GLY A 39 -2.07 14.43 -7.09
CA GLY A 39 -3.15 15.17 -7.72
C GLY A 39 -4.03 14.28 -8.61
N THR A 40 -5.22 14.77 -8.99
CA THR A 40 -6.22 13.99 -9.74
C THR A 40 -5.66 13.34 -11.02
N GLU A 41 -4.88 14.07 -11.82
CA GLU A 41 -4.32 13.54 -13.06
C GLU A 41 -3.36 12.36 -12.82
N GLU A 42 -2.44 12.51 -11.87
CA GLU A 42 -1.47 11.50 -11.47
C GLU A 42 -2.17 10.30 -10.82
N GLY A 43 -3.16 10.57 -9.96
CA GLY A 43 -4.01 9.54 -9.37
C GLY A 43 -4.69 8.68 -10.43
N TYR A 44 -5.26 9.28 -11.49
CA TYR A 44 -5.87 8.51 -12.58
C TYR A 44 -4.86 7.63 -13.32
N LYS A 45 -3.62 8.10 -13.54
CA LYS A 45 -2.57 7.29 -14.18
C LYS A 45 -2.21 6.06 -13.33
N ILE A 46 -2.10 6.23 -12.00
CA ILE A 46 -1.89 5.11 -11.06
C ILE A 46 -3.03 4.09 -11.17
N LEU A 47 -4.29 4.56 -11.18
CA LEU A 47 -5.46 3.69 -11.30
C LEU A 47 -5.54 2.97 -12.65
N GLN A 48 -4.90 3.51 -13.69
CA GLN A 48 -4.77 2.89 -15.01
C GLN A 48 -3.57 1.93 -15.13
N GLY A 49 -2.80 1.75 -14.06
CA GLY A 49 -1.68 0.80 -14.01
C GLY A 49 -0.30 1.42 -14.21
N ASP A 50 -0.12 2.73 -14.03
CA ASP A 50 1.20 3.35 -13.99
C ASP A 50 1.94 2.96 -12.70
N VAL A 51 2.69 1.86 -12.77
CA VAL A 51 3.46 1.31 -11.65
C VAL A 51 4.61 2.24 -11.24
N GLY A 52 5.19 2.97 -12.19
CA GLY A 52 6.27 3.91 -11.91
C GLY A 52 5.79 5.05 -11.03
N LEU A 53 4.63 5.61 -11.35
CA LEU A 53 4.00 6.65 -10.55
C LEU A 53 3.48 6.09 -9.22
N PHE A 54 2.94 4.87 -9.20
CA PHE A 54 2.51 4.21 -7.97
C PHE A 54 3.66 4.04 -6.97
N LYS A 55 4.83 3.63 -7.46
CA LYS A 55 6.06 3.47 -6.67
C LYS A 55 6.44 4.76 -5.91
N GLU A 56 6.24 5.92 -6.53
CA GLU A 56 6.52 7.22 -5.90
C GLU A 56 5.54 7.58 -4.76
N THR A 57 4.39 6.92 -4.72
CA THR A 57 3.39 7.17 -3.66
C THR A 57 3.74 6.47 -2.35
N ILE A 58 4.54 5.41 -2.38
CA ILE A 58 4.95 4.69 -1.17
C ILE A 58 6.18 5.37 -0.57
N THR A 59 6.00 6.01 0.59
CA THR A 59 7.06 6.78 1.27
C THR A 59 7.60 6.13 2.54
N GLY A 60 7.06 4.99 2.93
CA GLY A 60 7.39 4.29 4.18
C GLY A 60 6.51 3.05 4.39
N TRP A 61 6.90 2.18 5.31
CA TRP A 61 6.07 1.08 5.82
C TRP A 61 6.53 0.59 7.20
N SER A 62 5.68 -0.22 7.83
CA SER A 62 5.99 -0.98 9.04
C SER A 62 5.32 -2.35 9.01
N GLY A 63 5.87 -3.32 9.75
CA GLY A 63 5.33 -4.68 9.84
C GLY A 63 5.78 -5.64 8.74
N ILE A 64 6.77 -5.26 7.92
CA ILE A 64 7.35 -6.11 6.87
C ILE A 64 8.66 -6.71 7.37
N SER A 65 8.85 -8.01 7.17
CA SER A 65 10.08 -8.73 7.50
C SER A 65 10.58 -9.54 6.30
N ASP A 66 11.88 -9.82 6.27
CA ASP A 66 12.50 -10.72 5.30
C ASP A 66 12.24 -12.21 5.62
N ALA A 67 12.80 -13.10 4.80
CA ALA A 67 12.66 -14.55 4.96
C ALA A 67 13.31 -15.10 6.26
N GLN A 68 14.17 -14.31 6.90
CA GLN A 68 14.86 -14.63 8.15
C GLN A 68 14.10 -14.05 9.36
N GLY A 69 12.99 -13.35 9.13
CA GLY A 69 12.20 -12.69 10.17
C GLY A 69 12.83 -11.40 10.68
N GLN A 70 13.81 -10.83 9.97
CA GLN A 70 14.36 -9.52 10.31
C GLN A 70 13.49 -8.43 9.68
N SER A 71 13.29 -7.34 10.42
CA SER A 71 12.55 -6.19 9.92
C SER A 71 13.17 -5.68 8.61
N LEU A 72 12.35 -5.55 7.56
CA LEU A 72 12.77 -5.04 6.27
C LEU A 72 12.57 -3.52 6.26
N PRO A 73 13.63 -2.70 6.47
CA PRO A 73 13.48 -1.25 6.57
C PRO A 73 13.07 -0.64 5.22
N PHE A 74 12.42 0.52 5.27
CA PHE A 74 12.13 1.27 4.06
C PHE A 74 13.40 1.78 3.39
N ASN A 75 13.61 1.38 2.14
CA ASN A 75 14.53 2.00 1.19
C ASN A 75 14.02 1.72 -0.25
N GLU A 76 14.65 2.33 -1.25
CA GLU A 76 14.20 2.21 -2.65
C GLU A 76 14.36 0.80 -3.21
N ASP A 77 15.43 0.09 -2.85
CA ASP A 77 15.70 -1.28 -3.32
C ASP A 77 14.66 -2.27 -2.78
N HIS A 78 14.42 -2.25 -1.46
CA HIS A 78 13.40 -3.07 -0.81
C HIS A 78 11.99 -2.75 -1.30
N ARG A 79 11.72 -1.47 -1.67
CA ARG A 79 10.42 -1.09 -2.24
C ARG A 79 10.24 -1.76 -3.58
N ASP A 80 11.27 -1.77 -4.41
CA ASP A 80 11.24 -2.38 -5.73
C ASP A 80 11.09 -3.90 -5.63
N GLU A 81 11.80 -4.53 -4.69
CA GLU A 81 11.62 -5.95 -4.36
C GLU A 81 10.18 -6.26 -3.91
N LEU A 82 9.61 -5.45 -3.02
CA LEU A 82 8.23 -5.62 -2.57
C LEU A 82 7.21 -5.39 -3.68
N LEU A 83 7.41 -4.40 -4.55
CA LEU A 83 6.53 -4.16 -5.70
C LEU A 83 6.63 -5.25 -6.77
N ASN A 84 7.72 -6.02 -6.79
CA ASN A 84 7.83 -7.25 -7.60
C ASN A 84 7.10 -8.45 -6.96
N ASN A 85 6.70 -8.37 -5.68
CA ASN A 85 5.84 -9.37 -5.06
C ASN A 85 4.36 -9.08 -5.41
N PRO A 86 3.67 -9.98 -6.15
CA PRO A 86 2.32 -9.71 -6.64
C PRO A 86 1.28 -9.56 -5.51
N PHE A 87 1.46 -10.25 -4.37
CA PHE A 87 0.54 -10.18 -3.24
C PHE A 87 0.65 -8.82 -2.54
N PHE A 88 1.88 -8.36 -2.33
CA PHE A 88 2.12 -7.02 -1.78
C PHE A 88 1.66 -5.94 -2.76
N ALA A 89 2.04 -6.03 -4.04
CA ALA A 89 1.71 -5.01 -5.04
C ALA A 89 0.19 -4.80 -5.15
N LEU A 90 -0.59 -5.88 -5.24
CA LEU A 90 -2.05 -5.79 -5.31
C LEU A 90 -2.66 -5.24 -4.01
N ALA A 91 -2.15 -5.66 -2.85
CA ALA A 91 -2.62 -5.15 -1.56
C ALA A 91 -2.31 -3.65 -1.39
N ALA A 92 -1.13 -3.21 -1.81
CA ALA A 92 -0.71 -1.81 -1.75
C ALA A 92 -1.51 -0.93 -2.72
N VAL A 93 -1.80 -1.39 -3.95
CA VAL A 93 -2.65 -0.66 -4.90
C VAL A 93 -4.08 -0.52 -4.35
N LYS A 94 -4.63 -1.59 -3.78
CA LYS A 94 -5.94 -1.55 -3.11
C LYS A 94 -5.93 -0.54 -1.96
N ALA A 95 -4.88 -0.56 -1.14
CA ALA A 95 -4.72 0.38 -0.04
C ALA A 95 -4.68 1.84 -0.51
N TYR A 96 -3.95 2.13 -1.59
CA TYR A 96 -3.93 3.45 -2.22
C TYR A 96 -5.32 3.86 -2.71
N GLN A 97 -6.06 2.98 -3.38
CA GLN A 97 -7.43 3.24 -3.82
C GLN A 97 -8.37 3.57 -2.65
N GLN A 98 -8.26 2.84 -1.54
CA GLN A 98 -9.05 3.12 -0.34
C GLN A 98 -8.70 4.51 0.22
N ALA A 99 -7.40 4.80 0.36
CA ALA A 99 -6.92 6.10 0.86
C ALA A 99 -7.32 7.27 -0.05
N SER A 100 -7.22 7.11 -1.38
CA SER A 100 -7.51 8.17 -2.35
C SER A 100 -9.01 8.48 -2.44
N ASN A 101 -9.85 7.47 -2.21
CA ASN A 101 -11.31 7.61 -2.29
C ASN A 101 -11.95 7.91 -0.93
N GLY A 102 -11.14 7.99 0.15
CA GLY A 102 -11.63 8.26 1.50
C GLY A 102 -12.37 7.07 2.14
N PHE A 103 -12.19 5.85 1.63
CA PHE A 103 -12.68 4.65 2.29
C PHE A 103 -11.79 4.31 3.49
N ALA A 104 -12.39 3.88 4.59
CA ALA A 104 -11.61 3.30 5.68
C ALA A 104 -10.83 2.07 5.17
N ALA A 105 -9.57 1.95 5.56
CA ALA A 105 -8.72 0.81 5.17
C ALA A 105 -9.27 -0.53 5.70
N ILE A 106 -9.95 -0.46 6.84
CA ILE A 106 -10.61 -1.58 7.51
C ILE A 106 -12.11 -1.33 7.39
N ASP A 107 -12.81 -2.23 6.72
CA ASP A 107 -14.27 -2.26 6.73
C ASP A 107 -14.66 -2.63 8.16
N GLU A 108 -15.06 -1.65 8.98
CA GLU A 108 -15.92 -1.95 10.12
C GLU A 108 -17.24 -2.43 9.52
N GLN A 109 -17.30 -3.71 9.12
CA GLN A 109 -18.60 -4.34 8.92
C GLN A 109 -19.28 -4.41 10.29
N PRO A 110 -20.47 -3.81 10.46
CA PRO A 110 -21.25 -3.93 11.68
C PRO A 110 -21.72 -5.36 11.93
#